data_AF-A0AAU9S4K7-F1
#
_entry.id   AF-A0AAU9S4K7-F1
#
_cell.length_a   1.000
_cell.length_b   1.000
_cell.length_c   1.000
_cell.angle_alpha   90.00
_cell.angle_beta   90.00
_cell.angle_gamma   90.00
#
_symmetry.space_group_name_H-M   'P 1'
#
loop_
_entity.id
_entity.type
_entity.pdbx_description
1 polymer ?
#
loop_
_entity_poly.entity_id
_entity_poly.type
_entity_poly.pdbx_seq_one_letter_code
_entity_poly.pdbx_strand_id
1 'polypeptide(L)'
;MAMKNQISDYENSLYKKLKSGKLEVKLTYRTFLCPYCPKKKVGLYIDILQHASGVGNSNSKKRSVTEKASHRALAKYLKKDLADYAAISKRSKGPASSTPAETSEAPIAYNDDQFEKLVWPWKGILVNIPTRMTQDGLCCTGESGPRLKDELIRRGFNPIRVRTVWDCFGHSGAGIVEFNRDWNGLHDALLFKKAYQEDGHGKKDWLCGAADSSLYAWLANTDDYYRANYVGEYLRKMGDLKSISRFAEEEARKDQKLLQRLNLIFTNKQYRLKMVEEKYSKTSIILKFETEEKDKLLHSYNEDLRGRQQKSADHFNRIFADHEKQKAQLESQMKQLEIRELELAKREAENETQRMMVAKELEQIAAKYSSVQLAALEEQKAREKLKKLAGDHKMQKEKLHDRIAALERQLDQKQELELEVEQLKGQLSLMRHMELDGGIEIVNKVETLLRELSEKEGELSHVNKFNQELVVRERKTNDELQEARRALISNLRDKRSYIGVRRMGELDTKPFIEAMRRKYCKEDLEDWAVEVIQLWEEYLKDPDWHPFKRIKLETAETVVIKICFSSVSSRGPADLEMDNQSEDYSLNPL
;
A
#
# COMPACT_ATOMS: atom_id res chain seq x y z
N MET A 1 16.93 -40.62 47.73
CA MET A 1 17.35 -39.50 46.86
C MET A 1 17.85 -38.28 47.63
N ALA A 2 17.04 -37.68 48.51
CA ALA A 2 17.27 -36.39 49.20
C ALA A 2 18.74 -35.99 49.52
N MET A 3 19.51 -36.87 50.17
CA MET A 3 20.89 -36.57 50.59
C MET A 3 21.84 -36.20 49.43
N LYS A 4 21.63 -36.74 48.21
CA LYS A 4 22.44 -36.34 47.03
C LYS A 4 22.15 -34.90 46.61
N ASN A 5 20.89 -34.46 46.70
CA ASN A 5 20.49 -33.11 46.32
C ASN A 5 21.10 -32.09 47.31
N GLN A 6 20.94 -32.32 48.61
CA GLN A 6 21.55 -31.47 49.66
C GLN A 6 23.06 -31.27 49.48
N ILE A 7 23.81 -32.30 49.06
CA ILE A 7 25.25 -32.20 48.78
C ILE A 7 25.53 -31.36 47.52
N SER A 8 24.72 -31.52 46.47
CA SER A 8 24.78 -30.69 45.25
C SER A 8 24.48 -29.22 45.54
N ASP A 9 23.45 -28.95 46.35
CA ASP A 9 23.02 -27.60 46.72
C ASP A 9 24.07 -26.92 47.61
N TYR A 10 24.70 -27.67 48.52
CA TYR A 10 25.84 -27.22 49.31
C TYR A 10 27.07 -26.90 48.44
N GLU A 11 27.42 -27.77 47.47
CA GLU A 11 28.51 -27.49 46.50
C GLU A 11 28.23 -26.23 45.68
N ASN A 12 27.00 -26.06 45.20
CA ASN A 12 26.58 -24.87 44.43
C ASN A 12 26.55 -23.60 45.30
N SER A 13 26.20 -23.71 46.59
CA SER A 13 26.27 -22.61 47.56
C SER A 13 27.72 -22.17 47.81
N LEU A 14 28.65 -23.12 47.99
CA LEU A 14 30.07 -22.81 48.13
C LEU A 14 30.67 -22.21 46.84
N TYR A 15 30.30 -22.73 45.67
CA TYR A 15 30.68 -22.16 44.37
C TYR A 15 30.20 -20.71 44.21
N LYS A 16 28.97 -20.38 44.61
CA LYS A 16 28.47 -18.99 44.66
C LYS A 16 29.28 -18.11 45.64
N LYS A 17 29.73 -18.64 46.79
CA LYS A 17 30.57 -17.89 47.75
C LYS A 17 31.97 -17.61 47.21
N LEU A 18 32.58 -18.55 46.48
CA LEU A 18 33.84 -18.34 45.76
C LEU A 18 33.69 -17.26 44.68
N LYS A 19 32.65 -17.36 43.84
CA LYS A 19 32.37 -16.39 42.76
C LYS A 19 32.01 -14.98 43.25
N SER A 20 31.47 -14.84 44.46
CA SER A 20 31.23 -13.54 45.10
C SER A 20 32.43 -12.96 45.86
N GLY A 21 33.63 -13.53 45.70
CA GLY A 21 34.86 -13.02 46.30
C GLY A 21 34.96 -13.13 47.81
N LYS A 22 33.99 -13.77 48.49
CA LYS A 22 33.93 -13.90 49.96
C LYS A 22 34.95 -14.89 50.54
N LEU A 23 35.74 -15.54 49.70
CA LEU A 23 36.84 -16.43 50.07
C LEU A 23 38.00 -16.15 49.11
N GLU A 24 39.15 -15.78 49.64
CA GLU A 24 40.36 -15.58 48.83
C GLU A 24 40.85 -16.92 48.26
N VAL A 25 41.01 -16.97 46.95
CA VAL A 25 41.55 -18.13 46.19
C VAL A 25 42.83 -17.75 45.43
N LYS A 26 43.01 -16.45 45.14
CA LYS A 26 44.12 -15.90 44.37
C LYS A 26 44.89 -14.92 45.26
N LEU A 27 46.17 -15.20 45.51
CA LEU A 27 47.06 -14.33 46.29
C LEU A 27 47.85 -13.37 45.39
N THR A 28 48.32 -13.87 44.24
CA THR A 28 49.11 -13.07 43.28
C THR A 28 48.66 -13.35 41.84
N TYR A 29 49.42 -12.87 40.85
CA TYR A 29 49.22 -13.24 39.45
C TYR A 29 49.53 -14.73 39.15
N ARG A 30 50.39 -15.40 39.95
CA ARG A 30 50.79 -16.80 39.75
C ARG A 30 50.43 -17.75 40.90
N THR A 31 50.23 -17.23 42.11
CA THR A 31 50.00 -18.04 43.33
C THR A 31 48.54 -18.05 43.76
N PHE A 32 48.02 -19.25 44.02
CA PHE A 32 46.66 -19.55 44.43
C PHE A 32 46.66 -20.28 45.78
N LEU A 33 45.52 -20.24 46.49
CA LEU A 33 45.34 -20.89 47.78
C LEU A 33 44.05 -21.73 47.83
N CYS A 34 44.05 -22.79 48.63
CA CYS A 34 42.87 -23.58 48.96
C CYS A 34 42.27 -23.11 50.30
N PRO A 35 41.15 -22.33 50.29
CA PRO A 35 40.56 -21.78 51.52
C PRO A 35 39.91 -22.84 52.42
N TYR A 36 39.77 -24.09 51.95
CA TYR A 36 39.10 -25.18 52.67
C TYR A 36 40.07 -26.17 53.35
N CYS A 37 41.38 -25.91 53.29
CA CYS A 37 42.40 -26.74 53.94
C CYS A 37 42.88 -26.09 55.24
N PRO A 38 43.03 -26.83 56.36
CA PRO A 38 43.40 -26.27 57.66
C PRO A 38 44.82 -25.65 57.67
N LYS A 39 45.75 -26.20 56.88
CA LYS A 39 47.08 -25.61 56.61
C LYS A 39 47.12 -24.73 55.35
N LYS A 40 45.97 -24.18 54.91
CA LYS A 40 45.78 -23.29 53.74
C LYS A 40 46.76 -23.57 52.58
N LYS A 41 46.58 -24.67 51.83
CA LYS A 41 47.55 -25.07 50.79
C LYS A 41 47.71 -23.96 49.74
N VAL A 42 48.94 -23.47 49.54
CA VAL A 42 49.34 -22.51 48.51
C VAL A 42 50.12 -23.22 47.39
N GLY A 43 50.06 -22.71 46.16
CA GLY A 43 50.79 -23.25 45.00
C GLY A 43 50.44 -22.53 43.69
N LEU A 44 50.91 -23.04 42.55
CA LEU A 44 50.47 -22.56 41.24
C LEU A 44 49.02 -23.00 40.96
N TYR A 45 48.40 -22.41 39.93
CA TYR A 45 47.05 -22.77 39.49
C TYR A 45 46.89 -24.28 39.29
N ILE A 46 47.83 -24.94 38.60
CA ILE A 46 47.80 -26.40 38.38
C ILE A 46 47.92 -27.17 39.71
N ASP A 47 48.82 -26.78 40.61
CA ASP A 47 49.06 -27.50 41.88
C ASP A 47 47.85 -27.43 42.84
N ILE A 48 47.11 -26.31 42.80
CA ILE A 48 45.86 -26.11 43.56
C ILE A 48 44.68 -26.78 42.86
N LEU A 49 44.58 -26.73 41.53
CA LEU A 49 43.53 -27.42 40.77
C LEU A 49 43.63 -28.95 40.92
N GLN A 50 44.84 -29.50 40.85
CA GLN A 50 45.11 -30.93 41.05
C GLN A 50 44.78 -31.34 42.50
N HIS A 51 45.16 -30.51 43.48
CA HIS A 51 44.80 -30.73 44.89
C HIS A 51 43.28 -30.71 45.13
N ALA A 52 42.57 -29.67 44.65
CA ALA A 52 41.13 -29.55 44.79
C ALA A 52 40.38 -30.72 44.11
N SER A 53 40.81 -31.10 42.91
CA SER A 53 40.28 -32.26 42.20
C SER A 53 40.55 -33.58 42.95
N GLY A 54 41.76 -33.77 43.48
CA GLY A 54 42.15 -34.99 44.20
C GLY A 54 41.48 -35.14 45.57
N VAL A 55 41.23 -34.04 46.29
CA VAL A 55 40.43 -34.06 47.53
C VAL A 55 38.95 -34.27 47.22
N GLY A 56 38.39 -33.54 46.25
CA GLY A 56 36.99 -33.66 45.84
C GLY A 56 36.61 -35.04 45.31
N ASN A 57 37.50 -35.70 44.56
CA ASN A 57 37.27 -37.03 43.99
C ASN A 57 37.86 -38.16 44.86
N SER A 58 38.21 -37.87 46.11
CA SER A 58 38.80 -38.83 47.04
C SER A 58 37.80 -39.92 47.47
N ASN A 59 38.00 -41.16 47.02
CA ASN A 59 37.25 -42.34 47.47
C ASN A 59 37.53 -42.72 48.95
N SER A 60 38.58 -42.18 49.58
CA SER A 60 38.88 -42.44 51.00
C SER A 60 37.72 -42.09 51.93
N LYS A 61 37.41 -43.01 52.86
CA LYS A 61 36.42 -42.82 53.95
C LYS A 61 36.90 -41.85 55.04
N LYS A 62 38.21 -41.54 55.11
CA LYS A 62 38.80 -40.62 56.11
C LYS A 62 38.51 -39.13 55.85
N ARG A 63 37.90 -38.77 54.72
CA ARG A 63 37.54 -37.39 54.34
C ARG A 63 36.03 -37.18 54.42
N SER A 64 35.61 -36.05 54.97
CA SER A 64 34.18 -35.79 55.18
C SER A 64 33.45 -35.49 53.87
N VAL A 65 32.11 -35.63 53.88
CA VAL A 65 31.27 -35.29 52.72
C VAL A 65 31.35 -33.79 52.40
N THR A 66 31.42 -32.94 53.43
CA THR A 66 31.55 -31.48 53.29
C THR A 66 32.93 -31.05 52.77
N GLU A 67 34.01 -31.72 53.20
CA GLU A 67 35.38 -31.52 52.67
C GLU A 67 35.45 -31.86 51.17
N LYS A 68 34.83 -32.97 50.75
CA LYS A 68 34.78 -33.36 49.33
C LYS A 68 33.96 -32.36 48.51
N ALA A 69 32.81 -31.91 49.02
CA ALA A 69 31.97 -30.93 48.35
C ALA A 69 32.67 -29.55 48.22
N SER A 70 33.36 -29.08 49.26
CA SER A 70 34.07 -27.79 49.21
C SER A 70 35.23 -27.80 48.20
N HIS A 71 36.01 -28.88 48.15
CA HIS A 71 37.09 -29.00 47.18
C HIS A 71 36.60 -29.23 45.74
N ARG A 72 35.41 -29.85 45.54
CA ARG A 72 34.74 -29.84 44.22
C ARG A 72 34.28 -28.45 43.80
N ALA A 73 33.65 -27.68 44.70
CA ALA A 73 33.27 -26.30 44.44
C ALA A 73 34.48 -25.43 44.03
N LEU A 74 35.63 -25.63 44.71
CA LEU A 74 36.90 -24.98 44.36
C LEU A 74 37.44 -25.41 42.98
N ALA A 75 37.46 -26.72 42.68
CA ALA A 75 37.89 -27.21 41.37
C ALA A 75 36.98 -26.75 40.22
N LYS A 76 35.67 -26.64 40.49
CA LYS A 76 34.64 -26.10 39.57
C LYS A 76 34.87 -24.62 39.29
N TYR A 77 35.15 -23.82 40.32
CA TYR A 77 35.51 -22.40 40.21
C TYR A 77 36.81 -22.20 39.44
N LEU A 78 37.88 -22.93 39.78
CA LEU A 78 39.16 -22.86 39.09
C LEU A 78 39.03 -23.19 37.58
N LYS A 79 38.22 -24.19 37.22
CA LYS A 79 38.00 -24.60 35.81
C LYS A 79 37.06 -23.69 35.02
N LYS A 80 36.11 -23.00 35.66
CA LYS A 80 35.09 -22.20 34.96
C LYS A 80 35.34 -20.70 34.98
N ASP A 81 35.84 -20.17 36.09
CA ASP A 81 35.93 -18.73 36.34
C ASP A 81 37.38 -18.22 36.39
N LEU A 82 38.36 -19.14 36.34
CA LEU A 82 39.81 -18.84 36.37
C LEU A 82 40.59 -19.65 35.31
N ALA A 83 39.93 -20.10 34.25
CA ALA A 83 40.51 -21.00 33.24
C ALA A 83 41.79 -20.45 32.56
N ASP A 84 41.86 -19.14 32.35
CA ASP A 84 42.98 -18.48 31.64
C ASP A 84 44.34 -18.68 32.34
N TYR A 85 44.33 -18.88 33.66
CA TYR A 85 45.54 -19.16 34.43
C TYR A 85 46.12 -20.56 34.17
N ALA A 86 45.38 -21.46 33.52
CA ALA A 86 45.90 -22.74 33.04
C ALA A 86 46.99 -22.57 31.96
N ALA A 87 46.86 -21.55 31.10
CA ALA A 87 47.87 -21.25 30.08
C ALA A 87 49.16 -20.69 30.71
N ILE A 88 49.01 -19.77 31.67
CA ILE A 88 50.11 -19.12 32.41
C ILE A 88 50.87 -20.12 33.31
N SER A 89 50.19 -21.15 33.81
CA SER A 89 50.74 -22.11 34.77
C SER A 89 51.44 -23.33 34.14
N LYS A 90 51.61 -23.40 32.82
CA LYS A 90 52.31 -24.51 32.14
C LYS A 90 53.77 -24.58 32.62
N ARG A 91 54.12 -25.61 33.40
CA ARG A 91 55.52 -25.91 33.76
C ARG A 91 56.31 -26.24 32.49
N SER A 92 57.38 -25.51 32.24
CA SER A 92 58.49 -26.00 31.41
C SER A 92 59.06 -27.27 32.05
N LYS A 93 59.10 -28.37 31.31
CA LYS A 93 59.76 -29.61 31.76
C LYS A 93 61.27 -29.47 31.58
N GLY A 94 61.98 -29.10 32.64
CA GLY A 94 63.39 -29.46 32.78
C GLY A 94 63.53 -30.95 33.16
N PRO A 95 64.68 -31.59 32.87
CA PRO A 95 64.98 -32.93 33.36
C PRO A 95 65.16 -32.93 34.89
N ALA A 96 65.05 -34.11 35.51
CA ALA A 96 65.12 -34.26 36.96
C ALA A 96 66.57 -34.27 37.47
N SER A 97 66.80 -33.61 38.60
CA SER A 97 67.90 -33.88 39.53
C SER A 97 67.41 -33.65 40.97
N SER A 98 68.06 -34.28 41.94
CA SER A 98 67.58 -34.47 43.31
C SER A 98 68.08 -33.41 44.32
N THR A 99 67.23 -33.04 45.27
CA THR A 99 67.61 -32.55 46.62
C THR A 99 68.36 -33.64 47.41
N PRO A 100 69.09 -33.36 48.52
CA PRO A 100 68.91 -32.30 49.54
C PRO A 100 70.14 -31.36 49.67
N ALA A 101 70.35 -30.49 50.67
CA ALA A 101 69.70 -30.31 51.97
C ALA A 101 69.67 -28.82 52.44
N GLU A 102 69.25 -28.59 53.69
CA GLU A 102 69.07 -27.27 54.31
C GLU A 102 70.38 -26.74 54.92
N THR A 103 70.61 -25.42 54.84
CA THR A 103 71.26 -24.66 55.93
C THR A 103 70.88 -23.17 55.85
N SER A 104 70.91 -22.48 56.99
CA SER A 104 70.70 -21.03 57.10
C SER A 104 72.02 -20.29 56.97
N GLU A 105 72.04 -19.11 56.33
CA GLU A 105 72.83 -17.97 56.86
C GLU A 105 72.43 -16.61 56.26
N ALA A 106 73.13 -15.55 56.69
CA ALA A 106 72.75 -14.14 56.60
C ALA A 106 72.81 -13.54 55.17
N PRO A 107 72.16 -12.38 54.90
CA PRO A 107 72.19 -11.76 53.58
C PRO A 107 73.58 -11.23 53.23
N ILE A 108 74.29 -11.95 52.37
CA ILE A 108 75.53 -11.49 51.72
C ILE A 108 75.21 -10.22 50.91
N ALA A 109 75.94 -9.14 51.16
CA ALA A 109 75.92 -7.95 50.32
C ALA A 109 76.62 -8.27 48.98
N TYR A 110 75.84 -8.55 47.93
CA TYR A 110 76.35 -8.81 46.60
C TYR A 110 76.93 -7.53 45.98
N ASN A 111 78.25 -7.39 46.01
CA ASN A 111 78.96 -6.37 45.26
C ASN A 111 78.84 -6.64 43.74
N ASP A 112 78.44 -5.63 42.97
CA ASP A 112 78.21 -5.69 41.51
C ASP A 112 79.46 -6.07 40.68
N ASP A 113 80.64 -6.05 41.30
CA ASP A 113 81.93 -6.34 40.65
C ASP A 113 82.24 -7.84 40.45
N GLN A 114 81.36 -8.75 40.85
CA GLN A 114 81.49 -10.19 40.53
C GLN A 114 81.00 -10.57 39.11
N PHE A 115 80.36 -9.65 38.37
CA PHE A 115 79.92 -9.91 37.00
C PHE A 115 80.86 -9.30 35.96
N GLU A 116 81.23 -10.09 34.93
CA GLU A 116 82.05 -9.64 33.78
C GLU A 116 81.31 -8.50 33.06
N LYS A 117 81.71 -7.25 33.31
CA LYS A 117 81.16 -6.06 32.63
C LYS A 117 81.67 -6.06 31.18
N LEU A 118 80.74 -6.02 30.23
CA LEU A 118 80.99 -6.14 28.80
C LEU A 118 80.86 -4.78 28.12
N VAL A 119 81.57 -4.56 27.01
CA VAL A 119 81.39 -3.32 26.23
C VAL A 119 80.05 -3.37 25.48
N TRP A 120 79.19 -2.38 25.73
CA TRP A 120 77.89 -2.19 25.07
C TRP A 120 77.89 -0.93 24.17
N PRO A 121 77.35 -0.95 22.94
CA PRO A 121 76.81 -2.10 22.20
C PRO A 121 77.79 -3.25 22.09
N TRP A 122 77.29 -4.49 22.13
CA TRP A 122 78.12 -5.69 22.30
C TRP A 122 79.19 -5.80 21.20
N LYS A 123 80.45 -5.98 21.63
CA LYS A 123 81.62 -6.02 20.74
C LYS A 123 82.45 -7.28 20.96
N GLY A 124 82.72 -8.00 19.87
CA GLY A 124 83.80 -8.97 19.80
C GLY A 124 85.13 -8.30 19.46
N ILE A 125 86.23 -8.91 19.87
CA ILE A 125 87.59 -8.62 19.40
C ILE A 125 88.06 -9.81 18.57
N LEU A 126 88.74 -9.50 17.48
CA LEU A 126 89.35 -10.42 16.53
C LEU A 126 90.83 -10.04 16.38
N VAL A 127 91.75 -10.99 16.49
CA VAL A 127 93.21 -10.76 16.36
C VAL A 127 93.85 -11.86 15.51
N ASN A 128 95.16 -11.74 15.26
CA ASN A 128 95.91 -12.55 14.30
C ASN A 128 95.45 -12.35 12.83
N ILE A 129 94.85 -11.19 12.52
CA ILE A 129 94.45 -10.86 11.15
C ILE A 129 95.71 -10.66 10.30
N PRO A 130 95.91 -11.42 9.21
CA PRO A 130 97.14 -11.34 8.41
C PRO A 130 97.43 -9.94 7.88
N THR A 131 98.66 -9.48 8.07
CA THR A 131 99.17 -8.21 7.55
C THR A 131 100.32 -8.41 6.57
N ARG A 132 100.49 -7.43 5.68
CA ARG A 132 101.58 -7.37 4.69
C ARG A 132 102.19 -5.97 4.72
N MET A 133 103.52 -5.90 4.83
CA MET A 133 104.25 -4.65 4.69
C MET A 133 104.10 -4.08 3.28
N THR A 134 104.00 -2.76 3.18
CA THR A 134 104.11 -2.00 1.94
C THR A 134 105.53 -2.07 1.36
N GLN A 135 105.67 -1.78 0.07
CA GLN A 135 106.98 -1.84 -0.63
C GLN A 135 108.01 -0.85 -0.04
N ASP A 136 107.53 0.24 0.54
CA ASP A 136 108.34 1.26 1.22
C ASP A 136 108.78 0.86 2.64
N GLY A 137 108.28 -0.27 3.17
CA GLY A 137 108.54 -0.76 4.52
C GLY A 137 107.90 0.05 5.66
N LEU A 138 107.19 1.15 5.35
CA LEU A 138 106.67 2.11 6.32
C LEU A 138 105.33 1.71 6.96
N CYS A 139 104.51 0.92 6.26
CA CYS A 139 103.12 0.63 6.67
C CYS A 139 102.71 -0.83 6.48
N CYS A 140 101.91 -1.35 7.42
CA CYS A 140 101.11 -2.58 7.35
C CYS A 140 99.79 -2.36 6.60
N THR A 141 99.50 -3.25 5.65
CA THR A 141 98.16 -3.45 5.05
C THR A 141 97.57 -4.77 5.52
N GLY A 142 96.25 -4.92 5.53
CA GLY A 142 95.58 -6.15 6.00
C GLY A 142 94.21 -6.36 5.35
N GLU A 143 93.55 -7.47 5.69
CA GLU A 143 92.18 -7.79 5.28
C GLU A 143 91.18 -6.68 5.66
N SER A 144 90.24 -6.35 4.77
CA SER A 144 89.28 -5.27 5.04
C SER A 144 88.11 -5.76 5.91
N GLY A 145 87.59 -4.88 6.78
CA GLY A 145 86.47 -5.18 7.68
C GLY A 145 85.25 -5.84 7.01
N PRO A 146 84.83 -5.44 5.79
CA PRO A 146 83.78 -6.17 5.05
C PRO A 146 84.12 -7.64 4.76
N ARG A 147 85.34 -7.97 4.32
CA ARG A 147 85.74 -9.37 4.05
C ARG A 147 85.72 -10.23 5.30
N LEU A 148 86.24 -9.69 6.41
CA LEU A 148 86.20 -10.35 7.72
C LEU A 148 84.75 -10.54 8.21
N LYS A 149 83.85 -9.58 7.94
CA LYS A 149 82.42 -9.74 8.22
C LYS A 149 81.83 -10.90 7.42
N ASP A 150 82.13 -10.97 6.12
CA ASP A 150 81.60 -12.01 5.22
C ASP A 150 82.21 -13.39 5.51
N GLU A 151 83.38 -13.47 6.13
CA GLU A 151 83.92 -14.70 6.73
C GLU A 151 83.16 -15.13 7.98
N LEU A 152 82.94 -14.22 8.93
CA LEU A 152 82.17 -14.53 10.14
C LEU A 152 80.73 -14.96 9.82
N ILE A 153 80.11 -14.39 8.77
CA ILE A 153 78.80 -14.83 8.27
C ILE A 153 78.87 -16.25 7.67
N ARG A 154 79.91 -16.58 6.89
CA ARG A 154 80.13 -17.96 6.40
C ARG A 154 80.37 -18.96 7.54
N ARG A 155 80.94 -18.53 8.66
CA ARG A 155 81.12 -19.32 9.90
C ARG A 155 79.86 -19.35 10.79
N GLY A 156 78.75 -18.74 10.35
CA GLY A 156 77.44 -18.81 10.99
C GLY A 156 77.12 -17.72 12.02
N PHE A 157 77.97 -16.68 12.15
CA PHE A 157 77.73 -15.57 13.07
C PHE A 157 76.94 -14.43 12.41
N ASN A 158 76.29 -13.59 13.23
CA ASN A 158 75.47 -12.45 12.80
C ASN A 158 76.06 -11.07 13.19
N PRO A 159 77.27 -10.70 12.72
CA PRO A 159 77.83 -9.37 13.01
C PRO A 159 77.18 -8.28 12.15
N ILE A 160 76.89 -7.12 12.75
CA ILE A 160 76.51 -5.91 12.00
C ILE A 160 77.66 -5.49 11.09
N ARG A 161 78.89 -5.45 11.64
CA ARG A 161 80.09 -4.92 10.98
C ARG A 161 81.34 -5.43 11.70
N VAL A 162 82.43 -5.66 10.94
CA VAL A 162 83.78 -5.75 11.51
C VAL A 162 84.53 -4.47 11.15
N ARG A 163 85.30 -3.94 12.11
CA ARG A 163 86.11 -2.72 11.99
C ARG A 163 87.57 -3.06 12.30
N THR A 164 88.41 -3.06 11.28
CA THR A 164 89.87 -3.11 11.41
C THR A 164 90.37 -2.01 12.36
N VAL A 165 91.28 -2.33 13.27
CA VAL A 165 91.99 -1.37 14.12
C VAL A 165 93.26 -0.93 13.39
N TRP A 166 93.60 0.35 13.51
CA TRP A 166 94.76 0.95 12.86
C TRP A 166 95.61 1.68 13.90
N ASP A 167 96.92 1.65 13.70
CA ASP A 167 97.94 2.35 14.49
C ASP A 167 98.76 3.30 13.58
N CYS A 168 99.81 3.90 14.10
CA CYS A 168 100.68 4.81 13.34
C CYS A 168 101.53 4.12 12.25
N PHE A 169 101.57 2.78 12.24
CA PHE A 169 102.23 1.96 11.22
C PHE A 169 101.21 1.21 10.33
N GLY A 170 99.92 1.57 10.37
CA GLY A 170 98.90 1.02 9.48
C GLY A 170 97.96 0.03 10.15
N HIS A 171 97.68 -1.10 9.50
CA HIS A 171 96.74 -2.11 10.00
C HIS A 171 97.34 -2.93 11.14
N SER A 172 96.77 -2.86 12.35
CA SER A 172 97.39 -3.41 13.58
C SER A 172 97.22 -4.92 13.81
N GLY A 173 96.67 -5.65 12.82
CA GLY A 173 96.37 -7.09 12.93
C GLY A 173 95.18 -7.43 13.84
N ALA A 174 94.45 -6.41 14.32
CA ALA A 174 93.28 -6.54 15.18
C ALA A 174 92.02 -5.91 14.56
N GLY A 175 90.85 -6.37 14.98
CA GLY A 175 89.55 -5.91 14.52
C GLY A 175 88.47 -6.00 15.61
N ILE A 176 87.49 -5.11 15.53
CA ILE A 176 86.33 -5.04 16.42
C ILE A 176 85.08 -5.51 15.66
N VAL A 177 84.45 -6.57 16.16
CA VAL A 177 83.19 -7.11 15.64
C VAL A 177 82.05 -6.42 16.39
N GLU A 178 81.12 -5.76 15.69
CA GLU A 178 79.96 -5.09 16.29
C GLU A 178 78.69 -5.94 16.10
N PHE A 179 77.96 -6.20 17.19
CA PHE A 179 76.69 -6.94 17.19
C PHE A 179 75.49 -6.00 17.48
N ASN A 180 74.26 -6.55 17.44
CA ASN A 180 73.04 -5.80 17.75
C ASN A 180 73.02 -5.25 19.19
N ARG A 181 72.20 -4.22 19.46
CA ARG A 181 72.15 -3.52 20.76
C ARG A 181 71.30 -4.22 21.83
N ASP A 182 70.57 -5.26 21.43
CA ASP A 182 69.50 -5.92 22.15
C ASP A 182 69.95 -7.27 22.74
N TRP A 183 68.98 -8.09 23.18
CA TRP A 183 69.22 -9.44 23.67
C TRP A 183 69.69 -10.41 22.57
N ASN A 184 69.22 -10.25 21.32
CA ASN A 184 69.67 -11.08 20.20
C ASN A 184 71.15 -10.80 19.91
N GLY A 185 71.56 -9.53 19.87
CA GLY A 185 72.97 -9.15 19.74
C GLY A 185 73.87 -9.68 20.85
N LEU A 186 73.37 -9.80 22.09
CA LEU A 186 74.13 -10.43 23.18
C LEU A 186 74.27 -11.94 22.94
N HIS A 187 73.21 -12.59 22.48
CA HIS A 187 73.23 -14.02 22.14
C HIS A 187 74.21 -14.31 20.99
N ASP A 188 74.12 -13.56 19.89
CA ASP A 188 75.04 -13.64 18.73
C ASP A 188 76.51 -13.48 19.17
N ALA A 189 76.78 -12.51 20.05
CA ALA A 189 78.12 -12.21 20.55
C ALA A 189 78.65 -13.25 21.55
N LEU A 190 77.77 -13.91 22.32
CA LEU A 190 78.11 -15.03 23.20
C LEU A 190 78.36 -16.32 22.41
N LEU A 191 77.61 -16.58 21.34
CA LEU A 191 77.88 -17.68 20.40
C LEU A 191 79.26 -17.50 19.74
N PHE A 192 79.58 -16.28 19.31
CA PHE A 192 80.91 -15.91 18.80
C PHE A 192 82.03 -16.16 19.84
N LYS A 193 81.86 -15.69 21.10
CA LYS A 193 82.81 -15.98 22.19
C LYS A 193 83.01 -17.48 22.41
N LYS A 194 81.91 -18.25 22.38
CA LYS A 194 81.91 -19.69 22.66
C LYS A 194 82.61 -20.49 21.56
N ALA A 195 82.28 -20.24 20.29
CA ALA A 195 82.83 -21.00 19.16
C ALA A 195 84.37 -20.88 19.09
N TYR A 196 84.92 -19.65 19.09
CA TYR A 196 86.38 -19.47 19.09
C TYR A 196 87.06 -20.04 20.35
N GLN A 197 86.38 -20.10 21.49
CA GLN A 197 86.89 -20.77 22.69
C GLN A 197 86.86 -22.31 22.57
N GLU A 198 85.89 -22.89 21.87
CA GLU A 198 85.80 -24.34 21.61
C GLU A 198 86.76 -24.81 20.51
N ASP A 199 87.07 -23.93 19.54
CA ASP A 199 88.06 -24.16 18.48
C ASP A 199 89.53 -24.01 18.97
N GLY A 200 89.75 -23.61 20.23
CA GLY A 200 91.10 -23.37 20.79
C GLY A 200 91.73 -22.03 20.38
N HIS A 201 90.93 -21.10 19.87
CA HIS A 201 91.33 -19.78 19.37
C HIS A 201 90.78 -18.64 20.24
N GLY A 202 90.65 -18.86 21.56
CA GLY A 202 90.13 -17.89 22.52
C GLY A 202 91.17 -16.91 23.07
N LYS A 203 90.73 -15.99 23.95
CA LYS A 203 91.61 -14.99 24.59
C LYS A 203 92.75 -15.62 25.41
N LYS A 204 92.49 -16.75 26.07
CA LYS A 204 93.51 -17.45 26.87
C LYS A 204 94.59 -18.03 25.98
N ASP A 205 94.16 -18.66 24.90
CA ASP A 205 94.99 -19.38 23.95
C ASP A 205 95.89 -18.39 23.19
N TRP A 206 95.32 -17.25 22.77
CA TRP A 206 96.08 -16.11 22.23
C TRP A 206 97.18 -15.61 23.20
N LEU A 207 96.88 -15.51 24.50
CA LEU A 207 97.83 -15.07 25.52
C LEU A 207 98.90 -16.12 25.86
N CYS A 208 98.70 -17.38 25.49
CA CYS A 208 99.72 -18.43 25.55
C CYS A 208 100.64 -18.44 24.30
N GLY A 209 100.28 -17.70 23.25
CA GLY A 209 101.02 -17.60 21.99
C GLY A 209 100.24 -18.21 20.82
N ALA A 210 100.35 -17.59 19.64
CA ALA A 210 99.71 -18.09 18.43
C ALA A 210 100.32 -19.43 18.00
N ALA A 211 99.51 -20.48 17.96
CA ALA A 211 99.93 -21.82 17.54
C ALA A 211 99.86 -22.01 16.02
N ASP A 212 99.05 -21.20 15.34
CA ASP A 212 98.80 -21.25 13.91
C ASP A 212 98.55 -19.84 13.32
N SER A 213 98.17 -19.78 12.04
CA SER A 213 97.75 -18.55 11.36
C SER A 213 96.23 -18.31 11.41
N SER A 214 95.51 -18.96 12.33
CA SER A 214 94.05 -18.79 12.47
C SER A 214 93.72 -17.51 13.21
N LEU A 215 92.53 -16.97 12.97
CA LEU A 215 92.01 -15.82 13.70
C LEU A 215 91.65 -16.22 15.14
N TYR A 216 92.08 -15.43 16.12
CA TYR A 216 91.72 -15.59 17.53
C TYR A 216 90.65 -14.57 17.92
N ALA A 217 89.68 -14.94 18.77
CA ALA A 217 88.58 -14.04 19.13
C ALA A 217 87.98 -14.24 20.52
N TRP A 218 87.35 -13.16 21.02
CA TRP A 218 86.62 -13.15 22.30
C TRP A 218 85.63 -11.96 22.37
N LEU A 219 84.84 -11.90 23.44
CA LEU A 219 83.95 -10.77 23.72
C LEU A 219 84.67 -9.71 24.55
N ALA A 220 84.59 -8.43 24.15
CA ALA A 220 85.27 -7.33 24.81
C ALA A 220 84.76 -7.10 26.24
N ASN A 221 85.66 -7.26 27.22
CA ASN A 221 85.37 -7.10 28.64
C ASN A 221 86.13 -5.93 29.28
N THR A 222 86.10 -5.84 30.61
CA THR A 222 86.79 -4.80 31.40
C THR A 222 88.28 -4.68 31.11
N ASP A 223 89.00 -5.81 31.00
CA ASP A 223 90.43 -5.81 30.69
C ASP A 223 90.70 -5.23 29.31
N ASP A 224 89.93 -5.64 28.29
CA ASP A 224 90.08 -5.09 26.94
C ASP A 224 89.77 -3.59 26.88
N TYR A 225 88.71 -3.17 27.59
CA TYR A 225 88.25 -1.78 27.61
C TYR A 225 89.24 -0.82 28.29
N TYR A 226 89.92 -1.25 29.36
CA TYR A 226 90.90 -0.43 30.07
C TYR A 226 92.34 -0.59 29.56
N ARG A 227 92.62 -1.58 28.68
CA ARG A 227 93.95 -1.81 28.13
C ARG A 227 94.52 -0.55 27.43
N ALA A 228 95.80 -0.29 27.67
CA ALA A 228 96.55 0.82 27.10
C ALA A 228 97.05 0.47 25.68
N ASN A 229 96.12 0.22 24.75
CA ASN A 229 96.42 -0.02 23.34
C ASN A 229 95.29 0.53 22.43
N TYR A 230 95.53 0.53 21.11
CA TYR A 230 94.57 1.00 20.12
C TYR A 230 93.22 0.26 20.16
N VAL A 231 93.21 -1.02 20.55
CA VAL A 231 91.98 -1.82 20.76
C VAL A 231 91.14 -1.23 21.90
N GLY A 232 91.74 -1.03 23.08
CA GLY A 232 91.07 -0.43 24.23
C GLY A 232 90.61 1.00 23.96
N GLU A 233 91.42 1.82 23.29
CA GLU A 233 90.98 3.13 22.80
C GLU A 233 89.76 3.05 21.89
N TYR A 234 89.74 2.10 20.95
CA TYR A 234 88.63 1.94 20.03
C TYR A 234 87.34 1.54 20.75
N LEU A 235 87.44 0.67 21.75
CA LEU A 235 86.32 0.31 22.61
C LEU A 235 85.78 1.53 23.38
N ARG A 236 86.65 2.29 24.06
CA ARG A 236 86.30 3.51 24.80
C ARG A 236 85.69 4.61 23.92
N LYS A 237 86.04 4.66 22.63
CA LYS A 237 85.47 5.60 21.64
C LYS A 237 84.10 5.15 21.08
N MET A 238 83.68 3.89 21.28
CA MET A 238 82.59 3.27 20.53
C MET A 238 81.56 2.48 21.37
N GLY A 239 81.67 2.50 22.70
CA GLY A 239 80.74 1.88 23.64
C GLY A 239 81.17 2.09 25.10
N ASP A 240 80.28 1.75 26.03
CA ASP A 240 80.47 1.87 27.48
C ASP A 240 80.50 0.47 28.13
N LEU A 241 81.12 0.33 29.31
CA LEU A 241 81.04 -0.92 30.08
C LEU A 241 79.65 -1.07 30.74
N LYS A 242 79.01 -2.23 30.53
CA LYS A 242 77.68 -2.56 31.06
C LYS A 242 77.60 -4.00 31.54
N SER A 243 77.00 -4.20 32.72
CA SER A 243 76.65 -5.54 33.22
C SER A 243 75.34 -6.03 32.59
N ILE A 244 75.21 -7.34 32.42
CA ILE A 244 74.00 -8.00 31.90
C ILE A 244 72.82 -7.80 32.87
N SER A 245 73.06 -7.76 34.19
CA SER A 245 72.05 -7.46 35.22
C SER A 245 71.40 -6.10 34.97
N ARG A 246 72.22 -5.04 34.92
CA ARG A 246 71.80 -3.67 34.65
C ARG A 246 71.11 -3.52 33.29
N PHE A 247 71.56 -4.25 32.26
CA PHE A 247 70.88 -4.26 30.96
C PHE A 247 69.46 -4.85 31.08
N ALA A 248 69.28 -5.95 31.82
CA ALA A 248 67.98 -6.57 32.06
C ALA A 248 67.04 -5.67 32.88
N GLU A 249 67.55 -5.02 33.93
CA GLU A 249 66.79 -4.09 34.76
C GLU A 249 66.32 -2.85 33.97
N GLU A 250 67.20 -2.27 33.16
CA GLU A 250 66.87 -1.13 32.30
C GLU A 250 65.77 -1.46 31.29
N GLU A 251 65.77 -2.67 30.71
CA GLU A 251 64.75 -3.13 29.76
C GLU A 251 63.43 -3.47 30.46
N ALA A 252 63.47 -4.27 31.55
CA ALA A 252 62.28 -4.61 32.33
C ALA A 252 61.56 -3.37 32.88
N ARG A 253 62.31 -2.31 33.21
CA ARG A 253 61.74 -1.01 33.62
C ARG A 253 61.08 -0.25 32.46
N LYS A 254 61.53 -0.40 31.20
CA LYS A 254 60.81 0.14 30.03
C LYS A 254 59.49 -0.60 29.83
N ASP A 255 59.54 -1.93 29.88
CA ASP A 255 58.35 -2.79 29.74
C ASP A 255 57.32 -2.51 30.84
N GLN A 256 57.76 -2.36 32.10
CA GLN A 256 56.87 -1.99 33.21
C GLN A 256 56.16 -0.65 32.96
N LYS A 257 56.88 0.38 32.44
CA LYS A 257 56.28 1.68 32.09
C LYS A 257 55.30 1.57 30.92
N LEU A 258 55.61 0.76 29.91
CA LEU A 258 54.71 0.47 28.80
C LEU A 258 53.42 -0.22 29.29
N LEU A 259 53.56 -1.26 30.12
CA LEU A 259 52.44 -1.99 30.72
C LEU A 259 51.57 -1.09 31.62
N GLN A 260 52.17 -0.19 32.41
CA GLN A 260 51.44 0.81 33.19
C GLN A 260 50.61 1.75 32.29
N ARG A 261 51.21 2.28 31.21
CA ARG A 261 50.52 3.15 30.24
C ARG A 261 49.39 2.42 29.50
N LEU A 262 49.62 1.17 29.10
CA LEU A 262 48.61 0.33 28.46
C LEU A 262 47.46 -0.02 29.42
N ASN A 263 47.73 -0.28 30.70
CA ASN A 263 46.72 -0.55 31.71
C ASN A 263 45.82 0.68 31.97
N LEU A 264 46.40 1.89 32.02
CA LEU A 264 45.64 3.14 32.11
C LEU A 264 44.72 3.34 30.90
N ILE A 265 45.19 3.04 29.68
CA ILE A 265 44.37 3.11 28.46
C ILE A 265 43.27 2.04 28.47
N PHE A 266 43.58 0.82 28.90
CA PHE A 266 42.63 -0.29 29.00
C PHE A 266 41.51 0.01 30.00
N THR A 267 41.85 0.45 31.21
CA THR A 267 40.86 0.80 32.26
C THR A 267 39.99 1.98 31.85
N ASN A 268 40.54 3.02 31.21
CA ASN A 268 39.73 4.11 30.65
C ASN A 268 38.75 3.62 29.57
N LYS A 269 39.20 2.78 28.63
CA LYS A 269 38.33 2.17 27.61
C LYS A 269 37.25 1.29 28.25
N GLN A 270 37.58 0.49 29.26
CA GLN A 270 36.63 -0.37 29.97
C GLN A 270 35.55 0.44 30.71
N TYR A 271 35.92 1.57 31.32
CA TYR A 271 34.95 2.50 31.90
C TYR A 271 34.03 3.12 30.84
N ARG A 272 34.60 3.58 29.71
CA ARG A 272 33.83 4.15 28.60
C ARG A 272 32.85 3.15 27.98
N LEU A 273 33.21 1.87 27.88
CA LEU A 273 32.30 0.81 27.40
C LEU A 273 31.10 0.65 28.34
N LYS A 274 31.32 0.49 29.65
CA LYS A 274 30.23 0.40 30.64
C LYS A 274 29.28 1.59 30.60
N MET A 275 29.83 2.80 30.49
CA MET A 275 29.04 4.04 30.35
C MET A 275 28.16 4.08 29.09
N VAL A 276 28.54 3.38 28.02
CA VAL A 276 27.72 3.23 26.81
C VAL A 276 26.72 2.09 26.95
N GLU A 277 27.13 0.94 27.52
CA GLU A 277 26.25 -0.20 27.82
C GLU A 277 25.08 0.19 28.73
N GLU A 278 25.33 0.98 29.78
CA GLU A 278 24.29 1.52 30.66
C GLU A 278 23.33 2.48 29.96
N LYS A 279 23.85 3.38 29.11
CA LYS A 279 23.03 4.32 28.33
C LYS A 279 22.15 3.57 27.34
N TYR A 280 22.73 2.64 26.58
CA TYR A 280 22.02 1.77 25.65
C TYR A 280 20.93 0.97 26.35
N SER A 281 21.22 0.40 27.53
CA SER A 281 20.24 -0.34 28.32
C SER A 281 19.06 0.54 28.77
N LYS A 282 19.33 1.77 29.22
CA LYS A 282 18.30 2.74 29.62
C LYS A 282 17.44 3.16 28.41
N THR A 283 18.06 3.56 27.31
CA THR A 283 17.35 3.94 26.07
C THR A 283 16.56 2.77 25.48
N SER A 284 17.07 1.53 25.54
CA SER A 284 16.36 0.34 25.06
C SER A 284 15.11 0.00 25.89
N ILE A 285 15.05 0.38 27.18
CA ILE A 285 13.86 0.21 28.01
C ILE A 285 12.82 1.29 27.68
N ILE A 286 13.25 2.55 27.57
CA ILE A 286 12.38 3.69 27.21
C ILE A 286 11.74 3.46 25.84
N LEU A 287 12.54 3.14 24.82
CA LEU A 287 12.06 2.92 23.46
C LEU A 287 11.07 1.76 23.37
N LYS A 288 11.23 0.70 24.18
CA LYS A 288 10.24 -0.39 24.26
C LYS A 288 8.90 0.10 24.78
N PHE A 289 8.90 0.84 25.89
CA PHE A 289 7.69 1.42 26.47
C PHE A 289 6.99 2.35 25.46
N GLU A 290 7.73 3.24 24.80
CA GLU A 290 7.21 4.13 23.75
C GLU A 290 6.62 3.35 22.56
N THR A 291 7.28 2.25 22.12
CA THR A 291 6.70 1.39 21.07
C THR A 291 5.43 0.68 21.53
N GLU A 292 5.38 0.18 22.76
CA GLU A 292 4.18 -0.47 23.32
C GLU A 292 3.01 0.50 23.48
N GLU A 293 3.24 1.76 23.87
CA GLU A 293 2.18 2.78 23.92
C GLU A 293 1.70 3.18 22.53
N LYS A 294 2.62 3.38 21.58
CA LYS A 294 2.29 3.63 20.17
C LYS A 294 1.47 2.47 19.59
N ASP A 295 1.81 1.22 19.89
CA ASP A 295 1.09 0.05 19.39
C ASP A 295 -0.30 -0.09 20.03
N LYS A 296 -0.45 0.23 21.33
CA LYS A 296 -1.77 0.31 22.00
C LYS A 296 -2.66 1.38 21.34
N LEU A 297 -2.12 2.57 21.07
CA LEU A 297 -2.85 3.68 20.43
C LEU A 297 -3.24 3.35 18.97
N LEU A 298 -2.35 2.70 18.22
CA LEU A 298 -2.67 2.21 16.88
C LEU A 298 -3.72 1.09 16.93
N HIS A 299 -3.71 0.24 17.95
CA HIS A 299 -4.72 -0.81 18.11
C HIS A 299 -6.11 -0.20 18.33
N SER A 300 -6.27 0.68 19.33
CA SER A 300 -7.56 1.33 19.61
C SER A 300 -8.06 2.19 18.44
N TYR A 301 -7.19 2.94 17.75
CA TYR A 301 -7.56 3.68 16.55
C TYR A 301 -8.09 2.75 15.43
N ASN A 302 -7.46 1.59 15.22
CA ASN A 302 -7.91 0.62 14.23
C ASN A 302 -9.22 -0.08 14.64
N GLU A 303 -9.47 -0.29 15.93
CA GLU A 303 -10.76 -0.77 16.43
C GLU A 303 -11.86 0.28 16.24
N ASP A 304 -11.61 1.55 16.55
CA ASP A 304 -12.54 2.67 16.31
C ASP A 304 -12.83 2.90 14.82
N LEU A 305 -11.83 2.70 13.95
CA LEU A 305 -12.01 2.76 12.50
C LEU A 305 -12.92 1.60 12.03
N ARG A 306 -12.62 0.37 12.44
CA ARG A 306 -13.40 -0.84 12.11
C ARG A 306 -14.83 -0.74 12.64
N GLY A 307 -15.01 -0.25 13.87
CA GLY A 307 -16.31 -0.06 14.51
C GLY A 307 -17.16 1.02 13.83
N ARG A 308 -16.56 2.09 13.30
CA ARG A 308 -17.25 3.09 12.46
C ARG A 308 -17.62 2.51 11.10
N GLN A 309 -16.71 1.77 10.46
CA GLN A 309 -16.98 1.09 9.18
C GLN A 309 -18.13 0.08 9.32
N GLN A 310 -18.13 -0.76 10.36
CA GLN A 310 -19.20 -1.71 10.62
C GLN A 310 -20.55 -1.00 10.82
N LYS A 311 -20.61 0.02 11.69
CA LYS A 311 -21.84 0.80 11.92
C LYS A 311 -22.38 1.45 10.63
N SER A 312 -21.49 1.88 9.73
CA SER A 312 -21.89 2.43 8.43
C SER A 312 -22.42 1.35 7.48
N ALA A 313 -21.76 0.17 7.43
CA ALA A 313 -22.24 -0.97 6.64
C ALA A 313 -23.60 -1.48 7.16
N ASP A 314 -23.76 -1.62 8.48
CA ASP A 314 -25.02 -1.99 9.13
C ASP A 314 -26.15 -1.01 8.80
N HIS A 315 -25.84 0.29 8.71
CA HIS A 315 -26.81 1.31 8.35
C HIS A 315 -27.25 1.20 6.88
N PHE A 316 -26.31 1.04 5.95
CA PHE A 316 -26.64 0.82 4.53
C PHE A 316 -27.40 -0.50 4.32
N ASN A 317 -27.02 -1.58 4.99
CA ASN A 317 -27.72 -2.87 4.90
C ASN A 317 -29.18 -2.78 5.38
N ARG A 318 -29.47 -1.96 6.41
CA ARG A 318 -30.85 -1.68 6.83
C ARG A 318 -31.62 -0.89 5.78
N ILE A 319 -31.01 0.16 5.21
CA ILE A 319 -31.61 0.96 4.13
C ILE A 319 -31.94 0.08 2.92
N PHE A 320 -31.05 -0.84 2.52
CA PHE A 320 -31.32 -1.78 1.44
C PHE A 320 -32.47 -2.74 1.77
N ALA A 321 -32.50 -3.34 2.97
CA ALA A 321 -33.58 -4.23 3.38
C ALA A 321 -34.95 -3.53 3.46
N ASP A 322 -35.00 -2.29 3.94
CA ASP A 322 -36.22 -1.47 3.94
C ASP A 322 -36.66 -1.09 2.51
N HIS A 323 -35.72 -0.79 1.60
CA HIS A 323 -36.04 -0.57 0.19
C HIS A 323 -36.54 -1.83 -0.53
N GLU A 324 -35.95 -3.00 -0.28
CA GLU A 324 -36.44 -4.28 -0.83
C GLU A 324 -37.86 -4.58 -0.34
N LYS A 325 -38.14 -4.34 0.94
CA LYS A 325 -39.48 -4.47 1.52
C LYS A 325 -40.48 -3.50 0.90
N GLN A 326 -40.11 -2.23 0.72
CA GLN A 326 -40.95 -1.23 0.02
C GLN A 326 -41.19 -1.61 -1.44
N LYS A 327 -40.18 -2.10 -2.15
CA LYS A 327 -40.28 -2.58 -3.53
C LYS A 327 -41.27 -3.75 -3.65
N ALA A 328 -41.16 -4.75 -2.77
CA ALA A 328 -42.11 -5.87 -2.72
C ALA A 328 -43.55 -5.42 -2.39
N GLN A 329 -43.71 -4.41 -1.52
CA GLN A 329 -45.02 -3.83 -1.24
C GLN A 329 -45.61 -3.09 -2.46
N LEU A 330 -44.81 -2.31 -3.19
CA LEU A 330 -45.22 -1.62 -4.41
C LEU A 330 -45.57 -2.61 -5.53
N GLU A 331 -44.76 -3.66 -5.73
CA GLU A 331 -45.06 -4.73 -6.70
C GLU A 331 -46.38 -5.47 -6.38
N SER A 332 -46.70 -5.64 -5.10
CA SER A 332 -47.99 -6.19 -4.66
C SER A 332 -49.15 -5.24 -4.94
N GLN A 333 -48.97 -3.93 -4.67
CA GLN A 333 -49.98 -2.91 -4.98
C GLN A 333 -50.22 -2.75 -6.49
N MET A 334 -49.17 -2.81 -7.32
CA MET A 334 -49.29 -2.80 -8.78
C MET A 334 -50.16 -3.96 -9.29
N LYS A 335 -49.90 -5.19 -8.82
CA LYS A 335 -50.71 -6.37 -9.17
C LYS A 335 -52.17 -6.25 -8.71
N GLN A 336 -52.43 -5.61 -7.57
CA GLN A 336 -53.80 -5.34 -7.13
C GLN A 336 -54.51 -4.28 -7.98
N LEU A 337 -53.78 -3.31 -8.55
CA LEU A 337 -54.33 -2.32 -9.47
C LEU A 337 -54.60 -2.95 -10.85
N GLU A 338 -53.65 -3.73 -11.39
CA GLU A 338 -53.78 -4.48 -12.64
C GLU A 338 -55.02 -5.40 -12.64
N ILE A 339 -55.26 -6.13 -11.54
CA ILE A 339 -56.49 -6.93 -11.35
C ILE A 339 -57.75 -6.06 -11.32
N ARG A 340 -57.71 -4.89 -10.68
CA ARG A 340 -58.84 -3.95 -10.62
C ARG A 340 -59.14 -3.30 -11.97
N GLU A 341 -58.13 -3.01 -12.77
CA GLU A 341 -58.27 -2.48 -14.13
C GLU A 341 -58.96 -3.50 -15.04
N LEU A 342 -58.57 -4.79 -14.95
CA LEU A 342 -59.27 -5.88 -15.64
C LEU A 342 -60.72 -6.06 -15.16
N GLU A 343 -60.96 -5.95 -13.85
CA GLU A 343 -62.31 -5.98 -13.26
C GLU A 343 -63.20 -4.79 -13.69
N LEU A 344 -62.62 -3.60 -13.85
CA LEU A 344 -63.31 -2.39 -14.29
C LEU A 344 -63.62 -2.48 -15.79
N ALA A 345 -62.64 -2.83 -16.63
CA ALA A 345 -62.85 -3.02 -18.06
C ALA A 345 -63.94 -4.07 -18.37
N LYS A 346 -64.02 -5.14 -17.57
CA LYS A 346 -65.11 -6.13 -17.66
C LYS A 346 -66.47 -5.52 -17.31
N ARG A 347 -66.57 -4.73 -16.23
CA ARG A 347 -67.82 -4.05 -15.84
C ARG A 347 -68.22 -2.95 -16.82
N GLU A 348 -67.27 -2.26 -17.44
CA GLU A 348 -67.54 -1.26 -18.48
C GLU A 348 -68.10 -1.91 -19.75
N ALA A 349 -67.52 -3.04 -20.19
CA ALA A 349 -68.08 -3.83 -21.29
C ALA A 349 -69.50 -4.36 -20.97
N GLU A 350 -69.72 -4.87 -19.75
CA GLU A 350 -71.05 -5.30 -19.28
C GLU A 350 -72.06 -4.14 -19.29
N ASN A 351 -71.70 -2.99 -18.72
CA ASN A 351 -72.53 -1.78 -18.71
C ASN A 351 -72.86 -1.28 -20.12
N GLU A 352 -71.90 -1.32 -21.05
CA GLU A 352 -72.14 -0.87 -22.43
C GLU A 352 -73.06 -1.83 -23.19
N THR A 353 -72.95 -3.16 -22.98
CA THR A 353 -73.96 -4.10 -23.52
C THR A 353 -75.35 -3.86 -22.95
N GLN A 354 -75.47 -3.55 -21.65
CA GLN A 354 -76.76 -3.20 -21.02
C GLN A 354 -77.34 -1.91 -21.60
N ARG A 355 -76.53 -0.85 -21.78
CA ARG A 355 -76.95 0.39 -22.46
C ARG A 355 -77.45 0.12 -23.88
N MET A 356 -76.75 -0.73 -24.63
CA MET A 356 -77.14 -1.09 -26.00
C MET A 356 -78.48 -1.85 -26.03
N MET A 357 -78.73 -2.74 -25.05
CA MET A 357 -80.03 -3.40 -24.91
C MET A 357 -81.15 -2.40 -24.56
N VAL A 358 -80.95 -1.55 -23.54
CA VAL A 358 -81.94 -0.55 -23.13
C VAL A 358 -82.25 0.46 -24.24
N ALA A 359 -81.25 0.89 -25.01
CA ALA A 359 -81.46 1.76 -26.18
C ALA A 359 -82.37 1.08 -27.22
N LYS A 360 -82.13 -0.21 -27.51
CA LYS A 360 -82.94 -1.02 -28.43
C LYS A 360 -84.35 -1.33 -27.90
N GLU A 361 -84.53 -1.42 -26.59
CA GLU A 361 -85.85 -1.53 -25.96
C GLU A 361 -86.62 -0.21 -26.04
N LEU A 362 -85.97 0.92 -25.78
CA LEU A 362 -86.56 2.26 -25.93
C LEU A 362 -86.96 2.54 -27.39
N GLU A 363 -86.14 2.15 -28.37
CA GLU A 363 -86.47 2.23 -29.80
C GLU A 363 -87.71 1.40 -30.15
N GLN A 364 -87.81 0.16 -29.65
CA GLN A 364 -89.00 -0.67 -29.82
C GLN A 364 -90.24 -0.10 -29.13
N ILE A 365 -90.09 0.51 -27.95
CA ILE A 365 -91.19 1.16 -27.23
C ILE A 365 -91.65 2.41 -28.00
N ALA A 366 -90.74 3.21 -28.53
CA ALA A 366 -91.07 4.37 -29.37
C ALA A 366 -91.80 3.96 -30.66
N ALA A 367 -91.34 2.89 -31.34
CA ALA A 367 -92.02 2.34 -32.51
C ALA A 367 -93.43 1.81 -32.18
N LYS A 368 -93.59 1.09 -31.06
CA LYS A 368 -94.90 0.63 -30.55
C LYS A 368 -95.82 1.82 -30.22
N TYR A 369 -95.30 2.84 -29.53
CA TYR A 369 -96.05 4.05 -29.19
C TYR A 369 -96.52 4.80 -30.44
N SER A 370 -95.65 4.97 -31.44
CA SER A 370 -96.00 5.56 -32.73
C SER A 370 -97.10 4.76 -33.44
N SER A 371 -97.00 3.43 -33.48
CA SER A 371 -98.04 2.56 -34.05
C SER A 371 -99.38 2.67 -33.31
N VAL A 372 -99.38 2.77 -31.98
CA VAL A 372 -100.59 2.97 -31.17
C VAL A 372 -101.18 4.37 -31.36
N GLN A 373 -100.34 5.40 -31.48
CA GLN A 373 -100.76 6.77 -31.75
C GLN A 373 -101.41 6.90 -33.14
N LEU A 374 -100.86 6.23 -34.15
CA LEU A 374 -101.48 6.12 -35.48
C LEU A 374 -102.83 5.41 -35.41
N ALA A 375 -102.91 4.25 -34.76
CA ALA A 375 -104.16 3.51 -34.59
C ALA A 375 -105.24 4.31 -33.84
N ALA A 376 -104.88 5.04 -32.78
CA ALA A 376 -105.80 5.91 -32.05
C ALA A 376 -106.29 7.10 -32.91
N LEU A 377 -105.45 7.64 -33.79
CA LEU A 377 -105.79 8.71 -34.72
C LEU A 377 -106.69 8.20 -35.87
N GLU A 378 -106.51 6.95 -36.31
CA GLU A 378 -107.46 6.27 -37.20
C GLU A 378 -108.79 5.97 -36.50
N GLU A 379 -108.78 5.54 -35.24
CA GLU A 379 -110.01 5.34 -34.46
C GLU A 379 -110.75 6.68 -34.25
N GLN A 380 -110.04 7.77 -33.98
CA GLN A 380 -110.64 9.11 -33.94
C GLN A 380 -111.29 9.46 -35.30
N LYS A 381 -110.59 9.27 -36.42
CA LYS A 381 -111.17 9.48 -37.77
C LYS A 381 -112.41 8.60 -38.01
N ALA A 382 -112.44 7.37 -37.49
CA ALA A 382 -113.60 6.48 -37.59
C ALA A 382 -114.77 6.97 -36.71
N ARG A 383 -114.50 7.37 -35.46
CA ARG A 383 -115.48 7.98 -34.54
C ARG A 383 -116.03 9.30 -35.10
N GLU A 384 -115.21 10.11 -35.74
CA GLU A 384 -115.64 11.35 -36.42
C GLU A 384 -116.51 11.08 -37.65
N LYS A 385 -116.17 10.08 -38.47
CA LYS A 385 -117.03 9.61 -39.57
C LYS A 385 -118.39 9.11 -39.05
N LEU A 386 -118.39 8.31 -37.99
CA LEU A 386 -119.61 7.87 -37.30
C LEU A 386 -120.43 9.05 -36.75
N LYS A 387 -119.77 10.05 -36.14
CA LYS A 387 -120.43 11.26 -35.63
C LYS A 387 -121.04 12.11 -36.75
N LYS A 388 -120.36 12.23 -37.90
CA LYS A 388 -120.92 12.88 -39.10
C LYS A 388 -122.14 12.11 -39.61
N LEU A 389 -122.02 10.80 -39.83
CA LEU A 389 -123.12 9.94 -40.27
C LEU A 389 -124.34 9.99 -39.31
N ALA A 390 -124.12 10.03 -38.00
CA ALA A 390 -125.17 10.21 -37.01
C ALA A 390 -125.81 11.61 -37.07
N GLY A 391 -125.02 12.65 -37.37
CA GLY A 391 -125.51 14.00 -37.67
C GLY A 391 -126.33 14.07 -38.96
N ASP A 392 -125.89 13.37 -40.02
CA ASP A 392 -126.61 13.26 -41.29
C ASP A 392 -127.92 12.50 -41.12
N HIS A 393 -127.93 11.39 -40.36
CA HIS A 393 -129.15 10.68 -39.96
C HIS A 393 -130.09 11.58 -39.13
N LYS A 394 -129.56 12.39 -38.21
CA LYS A 394 -130.36 13.36 -37.44
C LYS A 394 -130.97 14.42 -38.36
N MET A 395 -130.19 15.00 -39.29
CA MET A 395 -130.66 16.00 -40.24
C MET A 395 -131.65 15.42 -41.26
N GLN A 396 -131.50 14.16 -41.68
CA GLN A 396 -132.51 13.46 -42.47
C GLN A 396 -133.79 13.22 -41.66
N LYS A 397 -133.68 12.83 -40.38
CA LYS A 397 -134.84 12.67 -39.50
C LYS A 397 -135.55 14.01 -39.25
N GLU A 398 -134.82 15.10 -39.08
CA GLU A 398 -135.37 16.45 -38.94
C GLU A 398 -136.05 16.89 -40.25
N LYS A 399 -135.43 16.70 -41.42
CA LYS A 399 -136.09 16.93 -42.72
C LYS A 399 -137.36 16.08 -42.91
N LEU A 400 -137.42 14.87 -42.38
CA LEU A 400 -138.62 14.04 -42.38
C LEU A 400 -139.68 14.58 -41.40
N HIS A 401 -139.29 15.03 -40.21
CA HIS A 401 -140.20 15.72 -39.27
C HIS A 401 -140.73 17.03 -39.85
N ASP A 402 -139.90 17.85 -40.49
CA ASP A 402 -140.31 19.08 -41.18
C ASP A 402 -141.26 18.77 -42.34
N ARG A 403 -141.04 17.65 -43.04
CA ARG A 403 -141.96 17.19 -44.10
C ARG A 403 -143.29 16.70 -43.53
N ILE A 404 -143.29 16.03 -42.37
CA ILE A 404 -144.49 15.64 -41.64
C ILE A 404 -145.24 16.91 -41.17
N ALA A 405 -144.57 17.84 -40.51
CA ALA A 405 -145.16 19.10 -40.04
C ALA A 405 -145.63 20.02 -41.19
N ALA A 406 -145.06 19.90 -42.39
CA ALA A 406 -145.59 20.55 -43.59
C ALA A 406 -146.85 19.85 -44.11
N LEU A 407 -146.93 18.52 -44.04
CA LEU A 407 -148.11 17.74 -44.42
C LEU A 407 -149.25 17.89 -43.39
N GLU A 408 -148.94 18.01 -42.09
CA GLU A 408 -149.90 18.32 -41.03
C GLU A 408 -150.53 19.70 -41.27
N ARG A 409 -149.73 20.76 -41.51
CA ARG A 409 -150.26 22.07 -41.89
C ARG A 409 -151.07 22.05 -43.20
N GLN A 410 -150.72 21.19 -44.16
CA GLN A 410 -151.53 20.97 -45.37
C GLN A 410 -152.81 20.19 -45.09
N LEU A 411 -152.90 19.42 -44.00
CA LEU A 411 -154.12 18.75 -43.56
C LEU A 411 -155.05 19.75 -42.85
N ASP A 412 -154.51 20.55 -41.94
CA ASP A 412 -155.24 21.59 -41.20
C ASP A 412 -155.83 22.62 -42.18
N GLN A 413 -155.00 23.17 -43.07
CA GLN A 413 -155.44 24.09 -44.12
C GLN A 413 -156.47 23.45 -45.07
N LYS A 414 -156.41 22.13 -45.30
CA LYS A 414 -157.40 21.43 -46.13
C LYS A 414 -158.75 21.30 -45.43
N GLN A 415 -158.79 21.12 -44.11
CA GLN A 415 -160.04 21.08 -43.35
C GLN A 415 -160.71 22.46 -43.24
N GLU A 416 -159.93 23.52 -43.07
CA GLU A 416 -160.45 24.89 -43.03
C GLU A 416 -160.93 25.35 -44.41
N LEU A 417 -160.16 25.06 -45.48
CA LEU A 417 -160.59 25.30 -46.86
C LEU A 417 -161.80 24.45 -47.28
N GLU A 418 -162.01 23.24 -46.74
CA GLU A 418 -163.22 22.44 -47.05
C GLU A 418 -164.53 23.07 -46.56
N LEU A 419 -164.48 24.00 -45.60
CA LEU A 419 -165.65 24.79 -45.17
C LEU A 419 -165.83 26.07 -46.01
N GLU A 420 -164.74 26.78 -46.34
CA GLU A 420 -164.81 28.04 -47.09
C GLU A 420 -165.09 27.84 -48.60
N VAL A 421 -164.60 26.73 -49.16
CA VAL A 421 -164.78 26.37 -50.58
C VAL A 421 -166.25 26.20 -50.96
N GLU A 422 -167.13 25.76 -50.06
CA GLU A 422 -168.55 25.57 -50.38
C GLU A 422 -169.38 26.86 -50.26
N GLN A 423 -168.80 27.94 -49.70
CA GLN A 423 -169.41 29.27 -49.65
C GLN A 423 -168.86 30.23 -50.72
N LEU A 424 -167.62 30.02 -51.22
CA LEU A 424 -166.96 30.89 -52.21
C LEU A 424 -166.70 30.27 -53.59
N LYS A 425 -167.15 29.03 -53.85
CA LYS A 425 -167.24 28.44 -55.22
C LYS A 425 -168.14 29.20 -56.23
N GLY A 426 -168.62 30.39 -55.89
CA GLY A 426 -169.27 31.29 -56.84
C GLY A 426 -168.29 32.06 -57.75
N GLN A 427 -167.10 32.47 -57.25
CA GLN A 427 -166.23 33.47 -57.93
C GLN A 427 -164.75 33.40 -57.45
N LEU A 428 -163.68 33.65 -58.23
CA LEU A 428 -163.35 33.41 -59.66
C LEU A 428 -161.83 33.69 -59.95
N SER A 429 -161.02 32.67 -60.27
CA SER A 429 -159.77 32.67 -61.12
C SER A 429 -158.40 33.39 -60.80
N LEU A 430 -157.34 32.56 -60.55
CA LEU A 430 -156.04 32.38 -61.31
C LEU A 430 -154.74 33.28 -61.21
N MET A 431 -153.53 32.60 -61.22
CA MET A 431 -152.13 32.97 -61.73
C MET A 431 -151.08 33.80 -60.89
N ARG A 432 -149.70 33.81 -61.04
CA ARG A 432 -148.54 32.91 -61.53
C ARG A 432 -147.05 33.50 -61.36
N HIS A 433 -145.97 32.66 -61.27
CA HIS A 433 -144.49 32.78 -61.72
C HIS A 433 -143.44 33.85 -61.17
N MET A 434 -142.05 33.90 -61.33
CA MET A 434 -140.82 32.98 -61.43
C MET A 434 -139.37 33.68 -61.51
N GLU A 435 -138.24 33.02 -61.05
CA GLU A 435 -136.77 32.97 -61.52
C GLU A 435 -135.74 34.20 -61.50
N LEU A 436 -134.35 34.21 -61.61
CA LEU A 436 -133.12 33.31 -61.48
C LEU A 436 -131.67 34.02 -61.52
N ASP A 437 -130.53 33.30 -61.20
CA ASP A 437 -129.00 33.48 -61.41
C ASP A 437 -128.17 34.68 -60.79
N GLY A 438 -126.80 34.89 -60.73
CA GLY A 438 -125.42 34.34 -61.11
C GLY A 438 -124.25 35.21 -60.46
N GLY A 439 -122.87 35.23 -60.54
CA GLY A 439 -121.59 34.60 -61.11
C GLY A 439 -120.33 35.54 -60.78
N ILE A 440 -118.95 35.45 -60.96
CA ILE A 440 -117.79 34.52 -61.29
C ILE A 440 -116.36 35.24 -60.97
N GLU A 441 -115.13 34.63 -61.06
CA GLU A 441 -113.78 35.11 -60.50
C GLU A 441 -112.45 34.79 -61.32
N ILE A 442 -111.29 35.54 -61.17
CA ILE A 442 -109.83 35.12 -61.21
C ILE A 442 -108.80 36.30 -61.12
N VAL A 443 -107.78 36.28 -60.19
CA VAL A 443 -106.50 37.09 -60.25
C VAL A 443 -105.29 36.47 -59.47
N ASN A 444 -105.46 36.04 -58.22
CA ASN A 444 -104.41 36.05 -57.18
C ASN A 444 -103.31 34.95 -57.25
N LYS A 445 -102.36 34.99 -58.20
CA LYS A 445 -101.23 34.03 -58.27
C LYS A 445 -99.81 34.56 -58.54
N VAL A 446 -99.63 35.83 -58.90
CA VAL A 446 -98.30 36.36 -59.30
C VAL A 446 -97.48 36.88 -58.11
N GLU A 447 -98.14 37.41 -57.08
CA GLU A 447 -97.51 38.16 -55.98
C GLU A 447 -96.66 37.30 -55.02
N THR A 448 -96.91 35.99 -54.95
CA THR A 448 -96.28 35.11 -53.95
C THR A 448 -94.77 34.88 -54.21
N LEU A 449 -94.36 34.78 -55.47
CA LEU A 449 -93.02 34.31 -55.85
C LEU A 449 -91.90 35.35 -55.68
N LEU A 450 -92.23 36.65 -55.72
CA LEU A 450 -91.22 37.71 -55.57
C LEU A 450 -90.67 37.83 -54.14
N ARG A 451 -91.40 37.33 -53.15
CA ARG A 451 -91.02 37.42 -51.73
C ARG A 451 -89.92 36.43 -51.34
N GLU A 452 -89.96 35.22 -51.88
CA GLU A 452 -89.07 34.11 -51.49
C GLU A 452 -87.62 34.30 -51.97
N LEU A 453 -87.40 35.03 -53.07
CA LEU A 453 -86.06 35.35 -53.58
C LEU A 453 -85.31 36.33 -52.66
N SER A 454 -85.98 37.38 -52.17
CA SER A 454 -85.35 38.42 -51.34
C SER A 454 -84.89 37.90 -49.97
N GLU A 455 -85.47 36.80 -49.48
CA GLU A 455 -85.13 36.22 -48.17
C GLU A 455 -83.81 35.43 -48.23
N LYS A 456 -83.53 34.77 -49.37
CA LYS A 456 -82.35 33.90 -49.53
C LYS A 456 -81.03 34.63 -49.74
N GLU A 457 -81.06 35.84 -50.32
CA GLU A 457 -79.85 36.67 -50.41
C GLU A 457 -79.37 37.17 -49.03
N GLY A 458 -80.30 37.41 -48.10
CA GLY A 458 -80.00 37.83 -46.72
C GLY A 458 -79.26 36.76 -45.91
N GLU A 459 -79.71 35.51 -45.99
CA GLU A 459 -79.07 34.36 -45.32
C GLU A 459 -77.61 34.18 -45.75
N LEU A 460 -77.33 34.30 -47.05
CA LEU A 460 -76.01 34.06 -47.63
C LEU A 460 -74.98 35.13 -47.24
N SER A 461 -75.43 36.38 -47.07
CA SER A 461 -74.61 37.49 -46.55
C SER A 461 -74.18 37.25 -45.09
N HIS A 462 -75.10 36.77 -44.24
CA HIS A 462 -74.82 36.49 -42.83
C HIS A 462 -73.75 35.40 -42.64
N VAL A 463 -73.85 34.30 -43.41
CA VAL A 463 -72.90 33.18 -43.35
C VAL A 463 -71.47 33.60 -43.75
N ASN A 464 -71.32 34.42 -44.79
CA ASN A 464 -70.00 34.90 -45.21
C ASN A 464 -69.31 35.76 -44.14
N LYS A 465 -70.06 36.63 -43.45
CA LYS A 465 -69.51 37.45 -42.35
C LYS A 465 -69.06 36.58 -41.17
N PHE A 466 -69.85 35.58 -40.79
CA PHE A 466 -69.51 34.65 -39.71
C PHE A 466 -68.23 33.85 -40.01
N ASN A 467 -68.05 33.39 -41.25
CA ASN A 467 -66.82 32.69 -41.68
C ASN A 467 -65.58 33.60 -41.61
N GLN A 468 -65.69 34.89 -41.94
CA GLN A 468 -64.57 35.82 -41.81
C GLN A 468 -64.19 36.10 -40.35
N GLU A 469 -65.16 36.20 -39.43
CA GLU A 469 -64.89 36.32 -37.99
C GLU A 469 -64.19 35.07 -37.40
N LEU A 470 -64.53 33.88 -37.91
CA LEU A 470 -63.87 32.62 -37.54
C LEU A 470 -62.39 32.60 -37.94
N VAL A 471 -62.05 32.97 -39.18
CA VAL A 471 -60.65 33.00 -39.67
C VAL A 471 -59.80 34.02 -38.89
N VAL A 472 -60.37 35.17 -38.51
CA VAL A 472 -59.65 36.16 -37.67
C VAL A 472 -59.40 35.61 -36.26
N ARG A 473 -60.36 34.86 -35.70
CA ARG A 473 -60.24 34.25 -34.37
C ARG A 473 -59.20 33.13 -34.33
N GLU A 474 -59.23 32.23 -35.31
CA GLU A 474 -58.30 31.11 -35.45
C GLU A 474 -56.85 31.59 -35.53
N ARG A 475 -56.59 32.61 -36.36
CA ARG A 475 -55.25 33.23 -36.48
C ARG A 475 -54.75 33.78 -35.15
N LYS A 476 -55.55 34.55 -34.42
CA LYS A 476 -55.18 35.04 -33.08
C LYS A 476 -54.82 33.92 -32.12
N THR A 477 -55.66 32.87 -32.02
CA THR A 477 -55.37 31.75 -31.11
C THR A 477 -54.14 30.93 -31.54
N ASN A 478 -53.81 30.91 -32.84
CA ASN A 478 -52.58 30.28 -33.33
C ASN A 478 -51.35 31.15 -33.05
N ASP A 479 -51.43 32.46 -33.22
CA ASP A 479 -50.36 33.40 -32.85
C ASP A 479 -50.04 33.32 -31.35
N GLU A 480 -51.08 33.33 -30.50
CA GLU A 480 -50.99 33.12 -29.04
C GLU A 480 -50.35 31.77 -28.70
N LEU A 481 -50.71 30.69 -29.41
CA LEU A 481 -50.13 29.36 -29.25
C LEU A 481 -48.64 29.31 -29.67
N GLN A 482 -48.26 29.98 -30.76
CA GLN A 482 -46.88 30.06 -31.23
C GLN A 482 -46.01 30.97 -30.34
N GLU A 483 -46.59 31.99 -29.71
CA GLU A 483 -45.91 32.81 -28.71
C GLU A 483 -45.72 32.05 -27.39
N ALA A 484 -46.76 31.37 -26.89
CA ALA A 484 -46.65 30.48 -25.73
C ALA A 484 -45.61 29.36 -25.95
N ARG A 485 -45.57 28.76 -27.15
CA ARG A 485 -44.57 27.77 -27.54
C ARG A 485 -43.14 28.33 -27.55
N ARG A 486 -42.93 29.54 -28.08
CA ARG A 486 -41.63 30.23 -28.06
C ARG A 486 -41.20 30.59 -26.63
N ALA A 487 -42.12 31.09 -25.81
CA ALA A 487 -41.88 31.41 -24.40
C ALA A 487 -41.51 30.16 -23.58
N LEU A 488 -42.17 29.02 -23.82
CA LEU A 488 -41.85 27.73 -23.19
C LEU A 488 -40.45 27.24 -23.58
N ILE A 489 -40.10 27.27 -24.87
CA ILE A 489 -38.79 26.86 -25.37
C ILE A 489 -37.67 27.75 -24.79
N SER A 490 -37.91 29.06 -24.65
CA SER A 490 -36.97 29.98 -24.00
C SER A 490 -36.79 29.66 -22.51
N ASN A 491 -37.89 29.47 -21.77
CA ASN A 491 -37.85 29.11 -20.34
C ASN A 491 -37.18 27.76 -20.04
N LEU A 492 -37.16 26.84 -21.01
CA LEU A 492 -36.47 25.55 -20.91
C LEU A 492 -34.97 25.64 -21.26
N ARG A 493 -34.51 26.72 -21.91
CA ARG A 493 -33.09 26.94 -22.25
C ARG A 493 -32.28 27.46 -21.07
N ASP A 494 -32.87 28.32 -20.23
CA ASP A 494 -32.11 29.08 -19.21
C ASP A 494 -32.21 28.51 -17.78
N LYS A 495 -33.01 27.47 -17.54
CA LYS A 495 -33.22 26.90 -16.19
C LYS A 495 -32.25 25.74 -15.86
N ARG A 496 -31.20 26.06 -15.10
CA ARG A 496 -30.34 25.08 -14.41
C ARG A 496 -31.07 24.40 -13.23
N SER A 497 -32.03 23.52 -13.49
CA SER A 497 -32.82 22.85 -12.43
C SER A 497 -33.18 21.39 -12.74
N TYR A 498 -32.34 20.46 -12.28
CA TYR A 498 -32.54 19.01 -12.04
C TYR A 498 -33.15 18.11 -13.16
N ILE A 499 -33.61 18.66 -14.29
CA ILE A 499 -34.17 17.93 -15.42
C ILE A 499 -33.19 18.05 -16.59
N GLY A 500 -32.56 16.93 -16.97
CA GLY A 500 -31.63 16.89 -18.09
C GLY A 500 -32.37 16.89 -19.44
N VAL A 501 -32.30 17.99 -20.19
CA VAL A 501 -32.79 18.04 -21.58
C VAL A 501 -31.80 17.29 -22.48
N ARG A 502 -32.07 15.99 -22.70
CA ARG A 502 -31.20 15.10 -23.47
C ARG A 502 -31.41 15.31 -24.98
N ARG A 503 -30.37 15.69 -25.71
CA ARG A 503 -30.43 15.78 -27.18
C ARG A 503 -30.06 14.44 -27.83
N MET A 504 -30.68 14.12 -28.97
CA MET A 504 -30.28 12.99 -29.80
C MET A 504 -28.87 13.24 -30.36
N GLY A 505 -27.97 12.26 -30.20
CA GLY A 505 -26.57 12.35 -30.64
C GLY A 505 -25.59 12.98 -29.63
N GLU A 506 -26.06 13.56 -28.52
CA GLU A 506 -25.21 14.16 -27.48
C GLU A 506 -24.72 13.12 -26.47
N LEU A 507 -23.41 13.08 -26.22
CA LEU A 507 -22.72 12.12 -25.36
C LEU A 507 -22.35 12.73 -24.00
N ASP A 508 -22.61 12.00 -22.91
CA ASP A 508 -22.15 12.41 -21.58
C ASP A 508 -20.63 12.23 -21.49
N THR A 509 -19.92 13.33 -21.23
CA THR A 509 -18.45 13.35 -21.16
C THR A 509 -17.89 12.60 -19.96
N LYS A 510 -18.64 12.51 -18.85
CA LYS A 510 -18.11 11.98 -17.57
C LYS A 510 -17.78 10.48 -17.66
N PRO A 511 -18.67 9.58 -18.13
CA PRO A 511 -18.35 8.16 -18.26
C PRO A 511 -17.19 7.90 -19.23
N PHE A 512 -17.06 8.69 -20.30
CA PHE A 512 -15.97 8.56 -21.26
C PHE A 512 -14.63 8.96 -20.64
N ILE A 513 -14.53 10.12 -19.98
CA ILE A 513 -13.30 10.53 -19.26
C ILE A 513 -12.93 9.50 -18.19
N GLU A 514 -13.90 8.97 -17.44
CA GLU A 514 -13.66 7.96 -16.39
C GLU A 514 -13.26 6.58 -16.96
N ALA A 515 -13.65 6.24 -18.20
CA ALA A 515 -13.19 5.06 -18.91
C ALA A 515 -11.79 5.27 -19.51
N MET A 516 -11.50 6.46 -20.05
CA MET A 516 -10.18 6.84 -20.59
C MET A 516 -9.11 6.81 -19.50
N ARG A 517 -9.37 7.45 -18.34
CA ARG A 517 -8.50 7.45 -17.16
C ARG A 517 -8.20 6.05 -16.58
N ARG A 518 -9.04 5.04 -16.84
CA ARG A 518 -8.79 3.64 -16.45
C ARG A 518 -7.86 2.89 -17.41
N LYS A 519 -7.67 3.41 -18.64
CA LYS A 519 -7.05 2.68 -19.76
C LYS A 519 -5.77 3.33 -20.29
N TYR A 520 -5.63 4.64 -20.10
CA TYR A 520 -4.47 5.43 -20.50
C TYR A 520 -4.06 6.37 -19.35
N CYS A 521 -2.76 6.59 -19.18
CA CYS A 521 -2.20 7.39 -18.09
C CYS A 521 -1.30 8.49 -18.69
N LYS A 522 -1.86 9.68 -18.83
CA LYS A 522 -1.24 10.93 -19.31
C LYS A 522 -1.92 12.11 -18.60
N GLU A 523 -1.33 13.30 -18.70
CA GLU A 523 -1.88 14.51 -18.07
C GLU A 523 -2.98 15.15 -18.95
N ASP A 524 -2.81 15.18 -20.28
CA ASP A 524 -3.73 15.78 -21.26
C ASP A 524 -4.96 14.90 -21.62
N LEU A 525 -5.46 14.10 -20.66
CA LEU A 525 -6.54 13.14 -20.90
C LEU A 525 -7.93 13.78 -21.13
N GLU A 526 -8.11 15.05 -20.76
CA GLU A 526 -9.42 15.71 -20.84
C GLU A 526 -9.66 16.33 -22.22
N ASP A 527 -8.68 17.04 -22.79
CA ASP A 527 -8.76 17.57 -24.15
C ASP A 527 -8.88 16.44 -25.18
N TRP A 528 -8.05 15.39 -25.06
CA TRP A 528 -8.14 14.21 -25.92
C TRP A 528 -9.48 13.45 -25.77
N ALA A 529 -10.09 13.47 -24.58
CA ALA A 529 -11.44 12.92 -24.42
C ALA A 529 -12.49 13.78 -25.11
N VAL A 530 -12.36 15.12 -25.10
CA VAL A 530 -13.26 16.02 -25.83
C VAL A 530 -13.17 15.80 -27.34
N GLU A 531 -11.96 15.69 -27.91
CA GLU A 531 -11.75 15.37 -29.34
C GLU A 531 -12.41 14.05 -29.74
N VAL A 532 -12.16 12.97 -28.97
CA VAL A 532 -12.71 11.64 -29.25
C VAL A 532 -14.24 11.64 -29.13
N ILE A 533 -14.81 12.39 -28.18
CA ILE A 533 -16.25 12.50 -28.02
C ILE A 533 -16.86 13.27 -29.19
N GLN A 534 -16.31 14.42 -29.60
CA GLN A 534 -16.81 15.18 -30.75
C GLN A 534 -16.81 14.33 -32.03
N LEU A 535 -15.76 13.55 -32.27
CA LEU A 535 -15.69 12.61 -33.38
C LEU A 535 -16.76 11.51 -33.31
N TRP A 536 -17.11 11.03 -32.12
CA TRP A 536 -18.19 10.04 -31.94
C TRP A 536 -19.58 10.67 -32.04
N GLU A 537 -19.79 11.91 -31.58
CA GLU A 537 -21.01 12.67 -31.82
C GLU A 537 -21.20 12.97 -33.32
N GLU A 538 -20.11 13.18 -34.07
CA GLU A 538 -20.13 13.30 -35.52
C GLU A 538 -20.58 12.01 -36.20
N TYR A 539 -19.97 10.87 -35.86
CA TYR A 539 -20.41 9.57 -36.39
C TYR A 539 -21.85 9.19 -35.98
N LEU A 540 -22.34 9.68 -34.82
CA LEU A 540 -23.74 9.50 -34.40
C LEU A 540 -24.76 10.37 -35.17
N LYS A 541 -24.31 11.30 -36.02
CA LYS A 541 -25.18 12.02 -36.98
C LYS A 541 -25.40 11.24 -38.27
N ASP A 542 -24.53 10.28 -38.59
CA ASP A 542 -24.62 9.43 -39.78
C ASP A 542 -25.56 8.23 -39.51
N PRO A 543 -26.73 8.14 -40.18
CA PRO A 543 -27.67 7.04 -39.98
C PRO A 543 -27.17 5.69 -40.49
N ASP A 544 -26.15 5.66 -41.35
CA ASP A 544 -25.54 4.42 -41.85
C ASP A 544 -24.36 3.94 -40.99
N TRP A 545 -23.98 4.66 -39.93
CA TRP A 545 -22.89 4.26 -39.04
C TRP A 545 -23.27 3.11 -38.09
N HIS A 546 -22.68 1.94 -38.32
CA HIS A 546 -22.97 0.70 -37.58
C HIS A 546 -21.73 0.19 -36.80
N PRO A 547 -21.41 0.73 -35.61
CA PRO A 547 -20.19 0.38 -34.85
C PRO A 547 -20.16 -1.05 -34.26
N PHE A 548 -21.25 -1.83 -34.42
CA PHE A 548 -21.41 -3.17 -33.85
C PHE A 548 -21.76 -4.21 -34.93
N LYS A 549 -20.95 -5.26 -35.07
CA LYS A 549 -21.26 -6.37 -35.97
C LYS A 549 -22.00 -7.48 -35.22
N ARG A 550 -23.27 -7.69 -35.58
CA ARG A 550 -24.11 -8.79 -35.06
C ARG A 550 -23.68 -10.12 -35.69
N ILE A 551 -23.33 -11.09 -34.85
CA ILE A 551 -23.00 -12.46 -35.28
C ILE A 551 -24.13 -13.39 -34.80
N LYS A 552 -24.68 -14.20 -35.71
CA LYS A 552 -25.57 -15.32 -35.38
C LYS A 552 -24.73 -16.58 -35.14
N LEU A 553 -25.08 -17.37 -34.13
CA LEU A 553 -24.58 -18.72 -33.90
C LEU A 553 -25.73 -19.72 -34.10
N GLU A 554 -25.41 -21.00 -34.29
CA GLU A 554 -26.35 -21.99 -34.86
C GLU A 554 -27.52 -22.42 -33.95
N THR A 555 -27.53 -21.98 -32.68
CA THR A 555 -28.69 -22.08 -31.78
C THR A 555 -29.43 -20.74 -31.73
N ALA A 556 -30.67 -20.71 -32.23
CA ALA A 556 -31.32 -19.54 -32.83
C ALA A 556 -31.59 -18.29 -31.94
N GLU A 557 -31.33 -18.35 -30.62
CA GLU A 557 -31.76 -17.31 -29.66
C GLU A 557 -30.62 -16.53 -28.99
N THR A 558 -29.37 -16.64 -29.48
CA THR A 558 -28.27 -15.77 -29.01
C THR A 558 -27.61 -15.00 -30.16
N VAL A 559 -27.53 -13.67 -30.00
CA VAL A 559 -26.81 -12.76 -30.90
C VAL A 559 -25.63 -12.18 -30.16
N VAL A 560 -24.41 -12.46 -30.62
CA VAL A 560 -23.20 -11.88 -30.04
C VAL A 560 -22.92 -10.54 -30.73
N ILE A 561 -22.87 -9.47 -29.94
CA ILE A 561 -22.51 -8.12 -30.38
C ILE A 561 -20.98 -8.00 -30.30
N LYS A 562 -20.30 -8.02 -31.46
CA LYS A 562 -18.85 -7.83 -31.52
C LYS A 562 -18.52 -6.39 -31.94
N ILE A 563 -17.75 -5.69 -31.10
CA ILE A 563 -17.23 -4.36 -31.40
C ILE A 563 -16.12 -4.49 -32.45
N CYS A 564 -16.26 -3.78 -33.57
CA CYS A 564 -15.26 -3.77 -34.64
C CYS A 564 -14.35 -2.54 -34.53
N PHE A 565 -13.35 -2.61 -33.65
CA PHE A 565 -12.20 -1.70 -33.74
C PHE A 565 -11.30 -2.14 -34.89
N SER A 566 -11.36 -1.43 -36.02
CA SER A 566 -10.27 -1.38 -36.99
C SER A 566 -9.06 -0.72 -36.32
N SER A 567 -7.90 -1.38 -36.38
CA SER A 567 -6.72 -1.00 -35.62
C SER A 567 -6.05 0.27 -36.16
N VAL A 568 -6.32 1.42 -35.54
CA VAL A 568 -5.40 2.56 -35.60
C VAL A 568 -4.16 2.18 -34.79
N SER A 569 -3.07 1.89 -35.48
CA SER A 569 -1.80 1.50 -34.86
C SER A 569 -1.13 2.69 -34.18
N SER A 570 -0.32 2.42 -33.17
CA SER A 570 0.38 3.43 -32.37
C SER A 570 1.35 4.26 -33.21
N ARG A 571 1.02 5.54 -33.41
CA ARG A 571 1.97 6.63 -33.69
C ARG A 571 1.60 7.81 -32.79
N GLY A 572 2.60 8.44 -32.17
CA GLY A 572 2.40 9.65 -31.37
C GLY A 572 2.70 10.91 -32.18
N PRO A 573 2.23 12.10 -31.75
CA PRO A 573 2.55 13.37 -32.39
C PRO A 573 3.98 13.82 -32.02
N ALA A 574 4.95 13.19 -32.67
CA ALA A 574 6.28 13.71 -32.92
C ALA A 574 6.60 13.34 -34.39
N ASP A 575 7.37 14.18 -35.07
CA ASP A 575 7.62 14.14 -36.52
C ASP A 575 6.36 14.36 -37.39
N LEU A 576 6.04 15.64 -37.65
CA LEU A 576 5.76 16.20 -38.99
C LEU A 576 5.41 17.70 -38.89
N GLU A 577 6.41 18.54 -38.61
CA GLU A 577 6.34 19.96 -38.98
C GLU A 577 6.79 20.15 -40.43
N MET A 578 6.08 21.03 -41.14
CA MET A 578 6.45 21.68 -42.40
C MET A 578 6.99 20.81 -43.55
N ASP A 579 6.20 20.76 -44.63
CA ASP A 579 6.76 21.09 -45.94
C ASP A 579 5.85 22.12 -46.63
N ASN A 580 6.45 23.14 -47.25
CA ASN A 580 5.77 24.24 -47.92
C ASN A 580 5.85 24.04 -49.44
N GLN A 581 4.72 24.07 -50.15
CA GLN A 581 4.64 24.86 -51.38
C GLN A 581 3.22 25.11 -51.88
N SER A 582 3.07 26.27 -52.51
CA SER A 582 1.90 26.73 -53.26
C SER A 582 1.89 26.16 -54.68
N GLU A 583 0.71 25.97 -55.26
CA GLU A 583 0.41 26.61 -56.54
C GLU A 583 -1.11 26.79 -56.74
N ASP A 584 -1.47 27.63 -57.72
CA ASP A 584 -2.82 28.20 -57.93
C ASP A 584 -3.59 27.45 -59.06
N TYR A 585 -4.70 28.03 -59.51
CA TYR A 585 -5.49 27.76 -60.72
C TYR A 585 -6.84 27.01 -60.58
N SER A 586 -7.84 27.77 -60.14
CA SER A 586 -8.94 28.27 -61.02
C SER A 586 -9.97 27.32 -61.69
N LEU A 587 -11.23 27.79 -61.60
CA LEU A 587 -12.33 27.70 -62.59
C LEU A 587 -13.31 26.49 -62.61
N ASN A 588 -14.52 26.80 -62.09
CA ASN A 588 -15.87 26.49 -62.61
C ASN A 588 -15.98 26.48 -64.16
N PRO A 589 -17.07 25.95 -64.81
CA PRO A 589 -18.43 25.78 -64.24
C PRO A 589 -19.24 24.54 -64.66
N LEU A 590 -20.28 24.22 -63.86
CA LEU A 590 -21.70 24.35 -64.26
C LEU A 590 -22.64 24.25 -63.05
#